data_AF-A0A7V0ZL38-F1
#
_entry.id   AF-A0A7V0ZL38-F1
#
_cell.length_a   1.000
_cell.length_b   1.000
_cell.length_c   1.000
_cell.angle_alpha   90.00
_cell.angle_beta   90.00
_cell.angle_gamma   90.00
#
_symmetry.space_group_name_H-M   'P 1'
#
loop_
_entity.id
_entity.type
_entity.pdbx_description
1 polymer ?
#
loop_
_entity_poly.entity_id
_entity_poly.type
_entity_poly.pdbx_seq_one_letter_code
_entity_poly.pdbx_strand_id
1 'polypeptide(L)' 'MSERARVLLKTLVERHIRDGQPVGSSTLLKEAGLPVSAATIRNVMSDLE' A
#
# COMPACT_ATOMS: atom_id res chain seq x y z
N MET A 1 6.54 -11.00 -7.51
CA MET A 1 5.61 -10.04 -6.91
C MET A 1 4.18 -10.47 -7.16
N SER A 2 3.30 -10.44 -6.15
CA SER A 2 1.87 -10.71 -6.36
C SER A 2 1.18 -9.47 -6.98
N GLU A 3 0.08 -9.68 -7.70
CA GLU A 3 -0.72 -8.55 -8.26
C GLU A 3 -1.13 -7.56 -7.16
N ARG A 4 -1.41 -8.08 -5.96
CA ARG A 4 -1.72 -7.28 -4.77
C ARG A 4 -0.56 -6.38 -4.35
N ALA A 5 0.67 -6.91 -4.33
CA ALA A 5 1.86 -6.12 -4.01
C ALA A 5 2.09 -5.02 -5.07
N ARG A 6 1.79 -5.32 -6.34
CA ARG A 6 1.91 -4.34 -7.43
C ARG A 6 0.90 -3.20 -7.32
N VAL A 7 -0.34 -3.51 -6.98
CA VAL A 7 -1.38 -2.51 -6.68
C VAL A 7 -0.98 -1.65 -5.48
N LEU A 8 -0.54 -2.27 -4.38
CA LEU A 8 -0.11 -1.56 -3.18
C LEU A 8 1.08 -0.63 -3.46
N LEU A 9 2.09 -1.13 -4.18
CA LEU A 9 3.26 -0.35 -4.55
C LEU A 9 2.89 0.85 -5.43
N LYS A 10 2.02 0.63 -6.43
CA LYS A 10 1.53 1.72 -7.29
C LYS A 10 0.81 2.80 -6.47
N THR A 11 -0.15 2.41 -5.64
CA THR A 11 -0.91 3.33 -4.78
C THR A 11 0.02 4.08 -3.83
N LEU A 12 1.02 3.40 -3.25
CA LEU A 12 1.99 4.02 -2.36
C LEU A 12 2.82 5.08 -3.08
N VAL A 13 3.37 4.74 -4.26
CA VAL A 13 4.20 5.65 -5.04
C VAL A 13 3.39 6.87 -5.50
N GLU A 14 2.17 6.68 -6.00
CA GLU A 14 1.30 7.77 -6.43
C GLU A 14 0.99 8.73 -5.28
N ARG A 15 0.69 8.21 -4.09
CA ARG A 15 0.41 9.00 -2.89
C ARG A 15 1.66 9.71 -2.38
N HIS A 16 2.80 9.03 -2.38
CA HIS A 16 4.06 9.61 -1.92
C HIS A 16 4.51 10.76 -2.81
N ILE A 17 4.36 10.63 -4.14
CA ILE A 17 4.65 11.72 -5.08
C ILE A 17 3.70 12.89 -4.88
N ARG A 18 2.40 12.61 -4.67
CA ARG A 18 1.38 13.66 -4.52
C ARG A 18 1.51 14.47 -3.23
N ASP A 19 1.75 13.80 -2.11
CA ASP A 19 1.71 14.42 -0.79
C ASP A 19 3.09 14.68 -0.19
N GLY A 20 4.15 14.04 -0.73
CA GLY A 20 5.50 14.11 -0.17
C GLY A 20 5.64 13.54 1.24
N GLN A 21 4.64 12.79 1.70
CA GLN A 21 4.56 12.26 3.07
C GLN A 21 4.60 10.72 3.09
N PRO A 22 5.01 10.11 4.22
CA PRO A 22 4.86 8.68 4.44
C PRO A 22 3.39 8.27 4.42
N VAL A 23 3.09 7.11 3.81
CA VAL A 23 1.72 6.61 3.66
C VAL A 23 1.48 5.45 4.62
N GLY A 24 0.52 5.61 5.53
CA GLY A 24 0.14 4.56 6.47
C GLY A 24 -0.70 3.44 5.83
N SER A 25 -0.62 2.24 6.41
CA SER A 25 -1.35 1.04 5.95
C SER A 25 -2.87 1.21 5.92
N SER A 26 -3.46 1.97 6.84
CA SER A 26 -4.90 2.28 6.84
C SER A 26 -5.31 3.20 5.68
N THR A 27 -4.44 4.13 5.27
CA THR A 27 -4.66 5.00 4.12
C THR A 27 -4.52 4.21 2.82
N LEU A 28 -3.46 3.41 2.73
CA LEU A 28 -3.25 2.46 1.63
C LEU A 28 -4.40 1.48 1.47
N LEU A 29 -4.99 1.00 2.55
CA LEU A 29 -6.15 0.12 2.49
C LEU A 29 -7.34 0.77 1.79
N LYS A 30 -7.67 2.00 2.21
CA LYS A 30 -8.81 2.75 1.66
C LYS A 30 -8.61 3.07 0.18
N GLU A 31 -7.38 3.37 -0.24
CA GLU A 31 -7.09 3.76 -1.62
C GLU A 31 -6.79 2.59 -2.55
N ALA A 32 -6.20 1.50 -2.07
CA ALA A 32 -5.89 0.34 -2.88
C ALA A 32 -7.14 -0.48 -3.26
N GLY A 33 -8.27 -0.27 -2.56
CA GLY A 33 -9.53 -0.95 -2.85
C GLY A 33 -9.47 -2.48 -2.70
N LEU A 34 -8.45 -2.98 -1.99
CA LEU A 34 -8.23 -4.41 -1.81
C LEU A 34 -9.12 -4.93 -0.67
N PRO A 35 -9.77 -6.10 -0.82
CA PRO A 35 -10.60 -6.71 0.21
C PRO A 35 -9.73 -7.43 1.26
N VAL A 36 -8.81 -6.70 1.90
CA VAL A 36 -7.84 -7.24 2.86
C VAL A 36 -7.79 -6.39 4.14
N SER A 37 -7.18 -6.91 5.19
CA SER A 37 -7.01 -6.16 6.44
C SER A 37 -5.77 -5.24 6.39
N ALA A 38 -5.74 -4.22 7.25
CA ALA A 38 -4.55 -3.38 7.43
C ALA A 38 -3.32 -4.20 7.88
N ALA A 39 -3.52 -5.27 8.65
CA ALA A 39 -2.43 -6.19 9.04
C ALA A 39 -1.84 -6.90 7.83
N THR A 40 -2.68 -7.33 6.88
CA THR A 40 -2.23 -7.94 5.62
C THR A 40 -1.42 -6.96 4.78
N ILE A 41 -1.83 -5.69 4.71
CA ILE A 41 -1.06 -4.65 4.00
C ILE A 41 0.29 -4.43 4.65
N ARG A 42 0.37 -4.37 5.99
CA ARG A 42 1.66 -4.25 6.69
C ARG A 42 2.60 -5.41 6.34
N ASN A 43 2.11 -6.65 6.33
CA ASN A 43 2.93 -7.80 5.95
C ASN A 43 3.44 -7.67 4.50
N VAL A 44 2.56 -7.34 3.56
CA VAL A 44 2.95 -7.15 2.16
C VAL A 44 3.94 -5.99 1.99
N MET A 45 3.81 -4.94 2.79
CA MET A 45 4.72 -3.79 2.84
C MET A 45 6.08 -4.14 3.44
N SER A 46 6.13 -5.00 4.46
CA SER A 46 7.39 -5.54 4.99
C SER A 46 8.05 -6.52 4.03
N ASP A 47 7.28 -7.27 3.25
CA ASP A 47 7.80 -8.11 2.16
C ASP A 47 8.36 -7.29 0.98
N LEU A 48 8.13 -5.97 0.96
CA LEU A 48 8.62 -5.03 -0.06
C LEU A 48 9.93 -4.32 0.34
N GLU A 49 10.45 -4.53 1.55
CA GLU A 49 11.82 -4.14 1.95
C GLU A 49 12.88 -4.98 1.22
#